data_AF-A0A0T6A0B7-F1
#
_entry.id   AF-A0A0T6A0B7-F1
#
_cell.length_a   1.000
_cell.length_b   1.000
_cell.length_c   1.000
_cell.angle_alpha   90.00
_cell.angle_beta   90.00
_cell.angle_gamma   90.00
#
_symmetry.space_group_name_H-M   'P 1'
#
loop_
_entity.id
_entity.type
_entity.pdbx_description
1 polymer ?
#
loop_
_entity_poly.entity_id
_entity_poly.type
_entity_poly.pdbx_seq_one_letter_code
_entity_poly.pdbx_strand_id
1 'polypeptide(L)'
;MGQATRVHVLAMISVIWLSTVLADEAPISGKVQVVDPAASTLTIEATSQGKTRRVTVEIKPTSRIVRFVRVGAGFEEQRVQLADMKPGWVISVTTRHEDGREVAEVVKIIFER
;
A
#
# COMPACT_ATOMS: atom_id res chain seq x y z
N MET A 1 38.84 -47.72 26.72
CA MET A 1 40.05 -46.92 27.01
C MET A 1 40.74 -46.68 25.67
N GLY A 2 40.92 -45.49 25.12
CA GLY A 2 40.62 -44.14 25.58
C GLY A 2 40.30 -43.24 24.39
N GLN A 3 39.52 -42.22 24.70
CA GLN A 3 39.04 -41.13 23.88
C GLN A 3 40.21 -40.28 23.38
N ALA A 4 40.28 -40.00 22.08
CA ALA A 4 41.14 -38.97 21.52
C ALA A 4 40.29 -38.04 20.64
N THR A 5 39.85 -36.97 21.30
CA THR A 5 39.18 -35.78 20.80
C THR A 5 40.00 -35.13 19.68
N ARG A 6 39.40 -34.83 18.53
CA ARG A 6 39.90 -33.80 17.62
C ARG A 6 38.77 -32.88 17.19
N VAL A 7 39.12 -31.59 17.23
CA VAL A 7 38.24 -30.45 17.47
C VAL A 7 37.59 -29.98 16.17
N HIS A 8 36.28 -29.77 16.26
CA HIS A 8 35.41 -28.81 15.57
C HIS A 8 36.07 -27.92 14.50
N VAL A 9 35.58 -28.05 13.26
CA VAL A 9 35.35 -26.90 12.40
C VAL A 9 33.91 -27.01 11.90
N LEU A 10 32.96 -26.53 12.71
CA LEU A 10 31.64 -26.14 12.21
C LEU A 10 31.91 -25.05 11.17
N ALA A 11 31.84 -25.41 9.89
CA ALA A 11 31.75 -24.43 8.81
C ALA A 11 30.36 -23.80 8.89
N MET A 12 30.26 -22.79 9.76
CA MET A 12 29.12 -21.91 9.90
C MET A 12 29.07 -21.04 8.65
N ILE A 13 28.44 -21.56 7.59
CA ILE A 13 28.13 -20.78 6.38
C ILE A 13 27.04 -19.80 6.79
N SER A 14 27.47 -18.64 7.25
CA SER A 14 26.65 -17.44 7.38
C SER A 14 26.28 -16.99 5.98
N VAL A 15 25.23 -17.58 5.41
CA VAL A 15 24.51 -16.97 4.29
C VAL A 15 23.87 -15.72 4.87
N ILE A 16 24.56 -14.60 4.68
CA ILE A 16 24.03 -13.27 4.85
C ILE A 16 22.89 -13.17 3.83
N TRP A 17 21.67 -13.43 4.30
CA TRP A 17 20.44 -13.10 3.60
C TRP A 17 20.33 -11.58 3.56
N LEU A 18 21.09 -10.96 2.65
CA LEU A 18 20.82 -9.59 2.22
C LEU A 18 19.64 -9.68 1.24
N SER A 19 18.46 -9.93 1.79
CA SER A 19 17.21 -9.73 1.07
C SER A 19 17.01 -8.23 0.93
N THR A 20 17.70 -7.60 -0.03
CA THR A 20 17.30 -6.29 -0.54
C THR A 20 16.02 -6.50 -1.35
N VAL A 21 14.92 -6.72 -0.62
CA VAL A 21 13.59 -6.63 -1.17
C VAL A 21 13.38 -5.14 -1.44
N LEU A 22 13.73 -4.73 -2.67
CA LEU A 22 13.03 -3.63 -3.31
C LEU A 22 11.62 -4.17 -3.53
N ALA A 23 10.78 -4.10 -2.48
CA ALA A 23 9.38 -4.42 -2.60
C ALA A 23 8.81 -3.41 -3.58
N ASP A 24 8.48 -3.89 -4.77
CA ASP A 24 7.42 -3.32 -5.56
C ASP A 24 6.15 -3.46 -4.69
N GLU A 25 5.89 -2.48 -3.82
CA GLU A 25 4.77 -2.54 -2.89
C GLU A 25 3.49 -2.51 -3.70
N ALA A 26 2.82 -3.67 -3.74
CA ALA A 26 1.56 -3.83 -4.43
C ALA A 26 0.54 -2.81 -3.89
N PRO A 27 -0.26 -2.16 -4.77
CA PRO A 27 -1.24 -1.18 -4.35
C PRO A 27 -2.18 -1.70 -3.26
N ILE A 28 -2.40 -0.90 -2.22
CA ILE A 28 -3.32 -1.22 -1.13
C ILE A 28 -4.74 -0.95 -1.61
N SER A 29 -5.56 -1.99 -1.71
CA SER A 29 -6.95 -1.86 -2.11
C SER A 29 -7.89 -2.02 -0.92
N GLY A 30 -8.93 -1.19 -0.86
CA GLY A 30 -9.83 -1.18 0.28
C GLY A 30 -11.05 -0.30 0.09
N LYS A 31 -11.99 -0.44 1.03
CA LYS A 31 -13.21 0.37 1.09
C LYS A 31 -12.94 1.62 1.92
N VAL A 32 -13.28 2.79 1.40
CA VAL A 32 -13.18 4.07 2.10
C VAL A 32 -14.12 4.06 3.30
N GLN A 33 -13.60 4.36 4.48
CA GLN A 33 -14.38 4.46 5.71
C GLN A 33 -14.52 5.91 6.15
N VAL A 34 -13.46 6.70 6.03
CA VAL A 34 -13.41 8.12 6.41
C VAL A 34 -12.64 8.90 5.35
N VAL A 35 -13.14 10.09 5.04
CA VAL A 35 -12.47 11.07 4.19
C VAL A 35 -12.34 12.34 5.02
N ASP A 36 -11.12 12.83 5.21
CA ASP A 36 -10.84 14.07 5.94
C ASP A 36 -10.03 15.02 5.04
N PRO A 37 -10.71 15.90 4.28
CA PRO A 37 -10.03 16.86 3.43
C PRO A 37 -9.24 17.91 4.22
N ALA A 38 -9.66 18.22 5.46
CA ALA A 38 -8.98 19.21 6.29
C ALA A 38 -7.64 18.67 6.80
N ALA A 39 -7.59 17.40 7.19
CA ALA A 39 -6.36 16.71 7.53
C ALA A 39 -5.58 16.19 6.31
N SER A 40 -6.16 16.30 5.11
CA SER A 40 -5.63 15.67 3.88
C SER A 40 -5.38 14.17 4.06
N THR A 41 -6.32 13.46 4.68
CA THR A 41 -6.20 12.02 4.89
C THR A 41 -7.43 11.26 4.43
N LEU A 42 -7.22 9.97 4.16
CA LEU A 42 -8.27 9.03 3.82
C LEU A 42 -8.02 7.72 4.57
N THR A 43 -9.04 7.18 5.22
CA THR A 43 -8.94 5.89 5.91
C THR A 43 -9.68 4.82 5.13
N ILE A 44 -8.98 3.74 4.78
CA ILE A 44 -9.56 2.55 4.14
C ILE A 44 -9.57 1.36 5.07
N GLU A 45 -10.59 0.54 4.93
CA GLU A 45 -10.61 -0.84 5.38
C GLU A 45 -10.05 -1.71 4.27
N ALA A 46 -8.84 -2.25 4.47
CA ALA A 46 -8.14 -3.09 3.52
C ALA A 46 -7.99 -4.50 4.07
N THR A 47 -8.15 -5.50 3.21
CA THR A 47 -7.93 -6.91 3.55
C THR A 47 -6.68 -7.38 2.84
N SER A 48 -5.70 -7.85 3.60
CA SER A 48 -4.49 -8.48 3.07
C SER A 48 -4.26 -9.81 3.79
N GLN A 49 -3.98 -10.87 3.02
CA GLN A 49 -3.71 -12.21 3.55
C GLN A 49 -4.77 -12.71 4.55
N GLY A 50 -6.06 -12.42 4.28
CA GLY A 50 -7.18 -12.83 5.13
C GLY A 50 -7.36 -12.00 6.42
N LYS A 51 -6.56 -10.95 6.63
CA LYS A 51 -6.71 -10.02 7.77
C LYS A 51 -7.20 -8.67 7.31
N THR A 52 -8.28 -8.20 7.93
CA THR A 52 -8.80 -6.84 7.73
C THR A 52 -8.10 -5.87 8.66
N ARG A 53 -7.63 -4.75 8.13
CA ARG A 53 -7.05 -3.66 8.89
C ARG A 53 -7.53 -2.30 8.38
N ARG A 54 -7.52 -1.31 9.26
CA ARG A 54 -7.70 0.10 8.87
C ARG A 54 -6.34 0.69 8.53
N VAL A 55 -6.27 1.37 7.40
CA VAL A 55 -5.07 2.07 6.91
C VAL A 55 -5.45 3.52 6.70
N THR A 56 -4.73 4.43 7.36
CA THR A 56 -4.84 5.87 7.12
C THR A 56 -3.77 6.25 6.10
N VAL A 57 -4.21 6.83 5.01
CA VAL A 57 -3.38 7.30 3.90
C VAL A 57 -3.35 8.81 3.93
N GLU A 58 -2.15 9.38 3.91
CA GLU A 58 -1.91 10.81 3.75
C GLU A 58 -1.93 11.18 2.26
N ILE A 59 -2.63 12.26 1.93
CA ILE A 59 -2.77 12.80 0.58
C ILE A 59 -1.96 14.08 0.51
N LYS A 60 -0.94 14.11 -0.34
CA LYS A 60 -0.15 15.32 -0.62
C LYS A 60 -0.76 16.08 -1.81
N PRO A 61 -0.45 17.38 -1.95
CA PRO A 61 -0.84 18.14 -3.14
C PRO A 61 -0.35 17.54 -4.47
N THR A 62 0.72 16.74 -4.43
CA THR A 62 1.29 16.01 -5.57
C THR A 62 0.60 14.67 -5.85
N SER A 63 -0.20 14.17 -4.90
CA SER A 63 -0.94 12.92 -5.07
C SER A 63 -2.02 13.07 -6.15
N ARG A 64 -2.20 12.03 -6.96
CA ARG A 64 -3.24 12.02 -8.00
C ARG A 64 -4.40 11.15 -7.57
N ILE A 65 -5.59 11.73 -7.43
CA ILE A 65 -6.83 10.99 -7.22
C ILE A 65 -7.57 10.96 -8.56
N VAL A 66 -7.84 9.76 -9.06
CA VAL A 66 -8.36 9.56 -10.41
C VAL A 66 -9.45 8.50 -10.45
N ARG A 67 -10.35 8.67 -11.42
CA ARG A 67 -11.29 7.63 -11.85
C ARG A 67 -11.22 7.48 -13.37
N PHE A 68 -11.68 6.35 -13.89
CA PHE A 68 -11.77 6.13 -15.32
C PHE A 68 -13.22 6.16 -15.76
N VAL A 69 -13.55 7.08 -16.65
CA VAL A 69 -14.91 7.22 -17.21
C VAL A 69 -14.93 6.69 -18.63
N ARG A 70 -16.01 5.98 -19.01
CA ARG A 70 -16.15 5.45 -20.37
C ARG A 70 -16.46 6.59 -21.34
N VAL A 71 -15.68 6.69 -22.41
CA VAL A 71 -15.87 7.68 -23.48
C VAL A 71 -15.88 6.95 -24.82
N GLY A 72 -17.05 6.87 -25.44
CA GLY A 72 -17.26 6.08 -26.65
C GLY A 72 -16.89 4.61 -26.46
N ALA A 73 -15.89 4.14 -27.21
CA ALA A 73 -15.35 2.78 -27.10
C ALA A 73 -14.18 2.64 -26.11
N GLY A 74 -13.69 3.74 -25.52
CA GLY A 74 -12.53 3.76 -24.63
C GLY A 74 -12.84 4.27 -23.22
N PHE A 75 -11.78 4.59 -22.48
CA PHE A 75 -11.83 5.19 -21.15
C PHE A 75 -10.88 6.38 -21.06
N GLU A 76 -11.28 7.40 -20.31
CA GLU A 76 -10.45 8.56 -20.01
C GLU A 76 -10.23 8.69 -18.50
N GLU A 77 -9.01 9.11 -18.13
CA GLU A 77 -8.67 9.43 -16.75
C GLU A 77 -9.29 10.79 -16.38
N GLN A 78 -10.11 10.81 -15.35
CA GLN A 78 -10.68 12.02 -14.76
C GLN A 78 -10.10 12.23 -13.36
N ARG A 79 -9.52 13.41 -13.11
CA ARG A 79 -9.09 13.80 -11.76
C ARG A 79 -10.28 14.06 -10.86
N VAL A 80 -10.14 13.70 -9.59
CA VAL A 80 -11.14 13.87 -8.53
C VAL A 80 -10.46 14.61 -7.38
N GLN A 81 -11.18 15.49 -6.67
CA GLN A 81 -10.65 16.11 -5.46
C GLN A 81 -10.86 15.17 -4.26
N LEU A 82 -9.98 15.24 -3.26
CA LEU A 82 -10.18 14.49 -2.02
C LEU A 82 -11.54 14.81 -1.38
N ALA A 83 -11.96 16.08 -1.43
CA ALA A 83 -13.24 16.54 -0.90
C ALA A 83 -14.47 15.91 -1.58
N ASP A 84 -14.33 15.37 -2.79
CA ASP A 84 -15.42 14.73 -3.52
C ASP A 84 -15.51 13.23 -3.22
N MET A 85 -14.50 12.65 -2.56
CA MET A 85 -14.50 11.24 -2.19
C MET A 85 -15.52 10.95 -1.10
N LYS A 86 -16.12 9.76 -1.15
CA LYS A 86 -17.17 9.35 -0.21
C LYS A 86 -16.82 8.04 0.51
N PRO A 87 -17.22 7.90 1.79
CA PRO A 87 -17.24 6.60 2.45
C PRO A 87 -18.05 5.57 1.64
N GLY A 88 -17.61 4.32 1.66
CA GLY A 88 -18.20 3.21 0.93
C GLY A 88 -17.63 2.96 -0.46
N TRP A 89 -16.89 3.91 -1.05
CA TRP A 89 -16.19 3.69 -2.31
C TRP A 89 -15.08 2.67 -2.18
N VAL A 90 -14.81 1.92 -3.26
CA VAL A 90 -13.66 1.00 -3.31
C VAL A 90 -12.57 1.66 -4.12
N ILE A 91 -11.37 1.72 -3.54
CA ILE A 91 -10.20 2.34 -4.15
C ILE A 91 -9.01 1.39 -4.13
N SER A 92 -8.06 1.66 -5.02
CA SER A 92 -6.72 1.10 -5.01
C SER A 92 -5.72 2.25 -4.86
N VAL A 93 -4.84 2.16 -3.88
CA VAL A 93 -3.89 3.21 -3.54
C VAL A 93 -2.48 2.71 -3.73
N THR A 94 -1.72 3.37 -4.60
CA THR A 94 -0.26 3.23 -4.62
C THR A 94 0.29 4.21 -3.58
N THR A 95 0.95 3.67 -2.56
CA THR A 95 1.55 4.45 -1.48
C THR A 95 3.05 4.34 -1.53
N ARG A 96 3.71 5.32 -0.91
CA ARG A 96 5.10 5.26 -0.49
C ARG A 96 5.11 5.40 1.03
N HIS A 97 5.94 4.61 1.68
CA HIS A 97 6.14 4.75 3.12
C HIS A 97 7.09 5.93 3.40
N GLU A 98 6.59 6.95 4.11
CA GLU A 98 7.36 8.14 4.49
C GLU A 98 7.10 8.46 5.96
N ASP A 99 8.16 8.59 6.78
CA ASP A 99 8.07 8.95 8.20
C ASP A 99 7.08 8.11 9.03
N GLY A 100 6.96 6.81 8.72
CA GLY A 100 6.03 5.92 9.40
C GLY A 100 4.58 5.99 8.88
N ARG A 101 4.33 6.72 7.79
CA ARG A 101 3.00 6.94 7.22
C ARG A 101 2.90 6.40 5.81
N GLU A 102 1.69 6.03 5.44
CA GLU A 102 1.33 5.70 4.07
C GLU A 102 0.99 6.98 3.32
N VAL A 103 1.88 7.43 2.43
CA VAL A 103 1.65 8.64 1.62
C VAL A 103 1.24 8.23 0.22
N ALA A 104 0.09 8.72 -0.26
CA ALA A 104 -0.41 8.37 -1.58
C ALA A 104 0.44 8.99 -2.70
N GLU A 105 0.84 8.18 -3.66
CA GLU A 105 1.29 8.68 -4.97
C GLU A 105 0.08 8.79 -5.92
N VAL A 106 -0.72 7.72 -6.00
CA VAL A 106 -1.92 7.64 -6.83
C VAL A 106 -3.04 6.92 -6.08
N VAL A 107 -4.22 7.51 -6.07
CA VAL A 107 -5.48 6.89 -5.64
C VAL A 107 -6.34 6.65 -6.88
N LYS A 108 -6.65 5.38 -7.16
CA LYS A 108 -7.56 4.98 -8.24
C LYS A 108 -8.90 4.58 -7.66
N ILE A 109 -9.96 5.24 -8.09
CA ILE A 109 -11.34 4.88 -7.74
C ILE A 109 -11.75 3.70 -8.63
N ILE A 110 -12.08 2.58 -7.99
CA ILE A 110 -12.46 1.33 -8.67
C ILE A 110 -13.98 1.21 -8.74
N PHE A 111 -14.67 1.57 -7.67
CA PHE A 111 -16.12 1.51 -7.59
C PHE A 111 -16.67 2.66 -6.74
N GLU A 112 -17.57 3.43 -7.34
CA GLU A 112 -18.39 4.42 -6.67
C GLU A 112 -19.72 3.77 -6.32
N ARG A 113 -20.13 3.86 -5.05
CA ARG A 113 -21.42 3.34 -4.57
C ARG A 113 -22.49 4.41 -4.63
#